data_AF-A0AAV6NWV6-F1
#
_entry.id   AF-A0AAV6NWV6-F1
#
_cell.length_a   1.000
_cell.length_b   1.000
_cell.length_c   1.000
_cell.angle_alpha   90.00
_cell.angle_beta   90.00
_cell.angle_gamma   90.00
#
_symmetry.space_group_name_H-M   'P 1'
#
loop_
_entity.id
_entity.type
_entity.pdbx_description
1 polymer ?
#
loop_
_entity_poly.entity_id
_entity_poly.type
_entity_poly.pdbx_seq_one_letter_code
_entity_poly.pdbx_strand_id
1 'polypeptide(L)'
;MAEERVMGTQEAPEFQPPSQDYKHASLMDEKLKKEKAIEDWLPITSSRNAKWWYSAFHNVTAMVGAGVLSLPSAMASLGWGPGVTVLVISWVVTLYTLWQMVEMHEMVPGRRFDRYHELGQHAFGDKLGLYIVVPQQLVVEVGVNIVYMVTGGQSLKKFYDTVCPSCTKIKQTYFIMIFASAHFVLSHLPNFNSISAVSLAAAVMSLR
;
A
#
# COMPACT_ATOMS: atom_id res chain seq x y z
N MET A 1 52.00 31.44 65.44
CA MET A 1 51.94 32.25 64.21
C MET A 1 51.28 31.37 63.18
N ALA A 2 50.01 31.65 62.91
CA ALA A 2 49.15 30.86 62.04
C ALA A 2 49.37 31.28 60.58
N GLU A 3 49.39 30.32 59.66
CA GLU A 3 49.21 30.57 58.24
C GLU A 3 47.91 29.86 57.82
N GLU A 4 46.88 30.66 57.53
CA GLU A 4 45.57 30.21 57.06
C GLU A 4 45.69 29.66 55.63
N ARG A 5 45.36 28.37 55.48
CA ARG A 5 45.19 27.72 54.19
C ARG A 5 43.84 28.17 53.61
N VAL A 6 43.86 29.12 52.70
CA VAL A 6 42.67 29.56 51.93
C VAL A 6 42.16 28.37 51.12
N MET A 7 41.04 27.79 51.57
CA MET A 7 40.31 26.73 50.88
C MET A 7 39.50 27.38 49.76
N GLY A 8 39.98 27.27 48.52
CA GLY A 8 39.25 27.75 47.35
C GLY A 8 37.89 27.08 47.25
N THR A 9 36.83 27.87 47.27
CA THR A 9 35.46 27.42 46.99
C THR A 9 35.39 26.93 45.55
N GLN A 10 35.25 25.62 45.36
CA GLN A 10 34.99 25.02 44.06
C GLN A 10 33.53 25.30 43.70
N GLU A 11 33.30 26.23 42.76
CA GLU A 11 31.97 26.51 42.23
C GLU A 11 31.36 25.23 41.66
N ALA A 12 30.11 24.94 42.02
CA ALA A 12 29.37 23.81 41.47
C ALA A 12 29.27 23.99 39.94
N PRO A 13 29.44 22.91 39.14
CA PRO A 13 29.37 23.01 37.70
C PRO A 13 28.01 23.58 37.30
N GLU A 14 28.03 24.68 36.55
CA GLU A 14 26.84 25.34 36.04
C GLU A 14 26.06 24.35 35.16
N PHE A 15 24.79 24.12 35.49
CA PHE A 15 23.90 23.28 34.70
C PHE A 15 23.65 23.96 33.36
N GLN A 16 24.43 23.58 32.35
CA GLN A 16 24.20 24.02 30.98
C GLN A 16 22.97 23.28 30.45
N PRO A 17 21.87 23.99 30.11
CA PRO A 17 20.73 23.34 29.50
C PRO A 17 21.17 22.71 28.17
N PRO A 18 20.62 21.54 27.79
CA PRO A 18 21.01 20.87 26.57
C PRO A 18 20.86 21.82 25.38
N SER A 19 21.87 21.83 24.50
CA SER A 19 21.87 22.69 23.32
C SER A 19 20.63 22.44 22.47
N GLN A 20 20.24 23.45 21.70
CA GLN A 20 19.03 23.40 20.89
C GLN A 20 19.06 22.24 19.88
N ASP A 21 20.25 21.88 19.38
CA ASP A 21 20.48 20.72 18.51
C ASP A 21 20.23 19.39 19.23
N TYR A 22 20.67 19.24 20.49
CA TYR A 22 20.40 18.04 21.29
C TYR A 22 18.90 17.84 21.55
N LYS A 23 18.16 18.92 21.83
CA LYS A 23 16.70 18.86 21.98
C LYS A 23 16.01 18.45 20.67
N HIS A 24 16.48 18.96 19.53
CA HIS A 24 15.87 18.65 18.24
C HIS A 24 16.12 17.19 17.83
N ALA A 25 17.33 16.68 18.05
CA ALA A 25 17.68 15.28 17.83
C ALA A 25 16.87 14.35 18.75
N SER A 26 16.78 14.66 20.05
CA SER A 26 16.02 13.82 20.99
C SER A 26 14.53 13.76 20.67
N LEU A 27 13.93 14.87 20.22
CA LEU A 27 12.53 14.93 19.80
C LEU A 27 12.28 14.11 18.53
N MET A 28 13.23 14.13 17.58
CA MET A 28 13.14 13.33 16.36
C MET A 28 13.22 11.83 16.67
N ASP A 29 14.15 11.43 17.54
CA ASP A 29 14.29 10.04 17.99
C ASP A 29 13.03 9.55 18.73
N GLU A 30 12.42 10.40 19.55
CA GLU A 30 11.17 10.05 20.25
C GLU A 30 10.01 9.88 19.26
N LYS A 31 9.92 10.74 18.24
CA LYS A 31 8.91 10.60 17.16
C LYS A 31 9.10 9.31 16.38
N LEU A 32 10.33 8.98 15.96
CA LEU A 32 10.64 7.74 15.23
C LEU A 32 10.31 6.49 16.05
N LYS A 33 10.59 6.50 17.36
CA LYS A 33 10.21 5.40 18.26
C LYS A 33 8.69 5.23 18.37
N LYS A 34 7.94 6.34 18.43
CA LYS A 34 6.46 6.30 18.45
C LYS A 34 5.90 5.77 17.13
N GLU A 35 6.42 6.23 15.98
CA GLU A 35 6.04 5.71 14.66
C GLU A 35 6.28 4.20 14.57
N LYS A 36 7.47 3.73 14.96
CA LYS A 36 7.79 2.30 14.98
C LYS A 36 6.87 1.48 15.89
N ALA A 37 6.54 1.99 17.08
CA ALA A 37 5.62 1.31 17.98
C ALA A 37 4.19 1.20 17.40
N ILE A 38 3.75 2.18 16.61
CA ILE A 38 2.46 2.14 15.89
C ILE A 38 2.51 1.08 14.79
N GLU A 39 3.60 1.01 14.02
CA GLU A 39 3.77 -0.02 13.00
C GLU A 39 3.79 -1.43 13.58
N ASP A 40 4.48 -1.63 14.70
CA ASP A 40 4.56 -2.93 15.38
C ASP A 40 3.23 -3.33 16.03
N TRP A 41 2.36 -2.36 16.35
CA TRP A 41 1.02 -2.62 16.86
C TRP A 41 0.02 -3.01 15.76
N LEU A 42 0.18 -2.50 14.55
CA LEU A 42 -0.71 -2.77 13.43
C LEU A 42 -0.51 -4.22 12.92
N PRO A 43 -1.54 -5.09 12.98
CA PRO A 43 -1.42 -6.52 12.61
C PRO A 43 -0.92 -6.77 11.18
N ILE A 44 -1.09 -5.80 10.29
CA ILE A 44 -0.65 -5.81 8.89
C ILE A 44 0.86 -5.59 8.73
N THR A 45 1.48 -4.80 9.61
CA THR A 45 2.91 -4.43 9.55
C THR A 45 3.77 -5.11 10.62
N SER A 46 3.16 -5.69 11.64
CA SER A 46 3.84 -6.30 12.79
C SER A 46 4.61 -7.60 12.48
N SER A 47 4.29 -8.30 11.38
CA SER A 47 4.96 -9.53 10.97
C SER A 47 5.73 -9.36 9.66
N ARG A 48 7.04 -9.07 9.75
CA ARG A 48 7.94 -8.87 8.60
C ARG A 48 8.70 -10.14 8.17
N ASN A 49 8.04 -11.31 8.16
CA ASN A 49 8.63 -12.60 7.75
C ASN A 49 8.45 -12.93 6.25
N ALA A 50 7.99 -11.97 5.44
CA ALA A 50 7.72 -12.18 4.03
C ALA A 50 9.02 -12.26 3.21
N LYS A 51 9.15 -13.30 2.39
CA LYS A 51 10.27 -13.47 1.44
C LYS A 51 9.98 -12.77 0.11
N TRP A 52 11.01 -12.41 -0.65
CA TRP A 52 10.89 -11.61 -1.89
C TRP A 52 9.90 -12.21 -2.91
N TRP A 53 9.83 -13.54 -2.99
CA TRP A 53 8.91 -14.20 -3.93
C TRP A 53 7.43 -14.04 -3.52
N TYR A 54 7.11 -13.97 -2.23
CA TYR A 54 5.72 -13.68 -1.81
C TYR A 54 5.29 -12.30 -2.29
N SER A 55 6.18 -11.29 -2.18
CA SER A 55 5.92 -9.95 -2.72
C SER A 55 5.76 -9.96 -4.24
N ALA A 56 6.61 -10.70 -4.96
CA ALA A 56 6.48 -10.85 -6.40
C ALA A 56 5.14 -11.48 -6.81
N PHE A 57 4.73 -12.57 -6.16
CA PHE A 57 3.44 -13.22 -6.44
C PHE A 57 2.25 -12.30 -6.09
N HIS A 58 2.27 -11.62 -4.94
CA HIS A 58 1.21 -10.69 -4.58
C HIS A 58 1.09 -9.52 -5.57
N ASN A 59 2.22 -8.97 -6.04
CA ASN A 59 2.21 -7.92 -7.05
C ASN A 59 1.64 -8.42 -8.38
N VAL A 60 2.05 -9.60 -8.84
CA VAL A 60 1.51 -10.20 -10.07
C VAL A 60 0.01 -10.46 -9.92
N THR A 61 -0.45 -11.06 -8.81
CA THR A 61 -1.88 -11.32 -8.58
C THR A 61 -2.68 -10.02 -8.46
N ALA A 62 -2.13 -8.96 -7.86
CA ALA A 62 -2.78 -7.65 -7.80
C ALA A 62 -2.95 -7.01 -9.19
N MET A 63 -1.99 -7.22 -10.09
CA MET A 63 -2.04 -6.71 -11.46
C MET A 63 -2.90 -7.59 -12.39
N VAL A 64 -2.84 -8.91 -12.24
CA VAL A 64 -3.63 -9.90 -12.99
C VAL A 64 -5.04 -9.96 -12.39
N GLY A 65 -5.82 -8.91 -12.64
CA GLY A 65 -7.20 -8.81 -12.17
C GLY A 65 -8.13 -8.27 -13.25
N ALA A 66 -9.11 -7.46 -12.83
CA ALA A 66 -10.14 -6.90 -13.71
C ALA A 66 -9.57 -6.15 -14.94
N GLY A 67 -8.39 -5.53 -14.80
CA GLY A 67 -7.72 -4.81 -15.89
C GLY A 67 -7.21 -5.72 -17.02
N VAL A 68 -6.74 -6.93 -16.70
CA VAL A 68 -6.29 -7.89 -17.74
C VAL A 68 -7.49 -8.54 -18.42
N LEU A 69 -8.59 -8.77 -17.70
CA LEU A 69 -9.82 -9.35 -18.26
C LEU A 69 -10.49 -8.44 -19.31
N SER A 70 -10.33 -7.11 -19.19
CA SER A 70 -10.85 -6.15 -20.18
C SER A 70 -9.88 -5.91 -21.35
N LEU A 71 -8.62 -6.31 -21.21
CA LEU A 71 -7.57 -6.02 -22.19
C LEU A 71 -7.86 -6.60 -23.59
N PRO A 72 -8.34 -7.86 -23.78
CA PRO A 72 -8.66 -8.36 -25.11
C PRO A 72 -9.75 -7.54 -25.82
N SER A 73 -10.75 -7.07 -25.07
CA SER A 73 -11.80 -6.22 -25.61
C SER A 73 -11.25 -4.86 -26.03
N ALA A 74 -10.38 -4.26 -25.23
CA ALA A 74 -9.73 -2.99 -25.57
C ALA A 74 -8.83 -3.12 -26.81
N MET A 75 -8.05 -4.20 -26.88
CA MET A 75 -7.21 -4.52 -28.05
C MET A 75 -8.04 -4.73 -29.32
N ALA A 76 -9.22 -5.36 -29.21
CA ALA A 76 -10.14 -5.51 -30.34
C ALA A 76 -10.69 -4.16 -30.83
N SER A 77 -10.93 -3.21 -29.91
CA SER A 77 -11.42 -1.87 -30.26
C SER A 77 -10.34 -0.93 -30.81
N LEU A 78 -9.12 -0.96 -30.26
CA LEU A 78 -8.00 -0.10 -30.68
C LEU A 78 -7.20 -0.67 -31.86
N GLY A 79 -7.30 -1.98 -32.10
CA GLY A 79 -6.45 -2.70 -33.04
C GLY A 79 -5.03 -2.94 -32.53
N TRP A 80 -4.29 -3.80 -33.23
CA TRP A 80 -2.97 -4.25 -32.81
C TRP A 80 -1.92 -3.14 -32.72
N GLY A 81 -1.82 -2.27 -33.72
CA GLY A 81 -0.80 -1.20 -33.74
C GLY A 81 -0.93 -0.23 -32.57
N PRO A 82 -2.05 0.52 -32.46
CA PRO A 82 -2.27 1.45 -31.35
C PRO A 82 -2.31 0.74 -29.99
N GLY A 83 -2.94 -0.44 -29.91
CA GLY A 83 -3.03 -1.23 -28.68
C GLY A 83 -1.67 -1.65 -28.14
N VAL A 84 -0.80 -2.24 -28.97
CA VAL A 84 0.56 -2.63 -28.57
C VAL A 84 1.39 -1.39 -28.20
N THR A 85 1.24 -0.29 -28.92
CA THR A 85 1.97 0.95 -28.64
C THR A 85 1.65 1.48 -27.25
N VAL A 86 0.35 1.56 -26.90
CA VAL A 86 -0.10 2.00 -25.57
C VAL A 86 0.38 1.04 -24.48
N LEU A 87 0.38 -0.27 -24.74
CA LEU A 87 0.89 -1.27 -23.80
C LEU A 87 2.38 -1.11 -23.52
N VAL A 88 3.20 -0.88 -24.55
CA VAL A 88 4.64 -0.65 -24.39
C VAL A 88 4.91 0.63 -23.63
N ILE A 89 4.22 1.73 -23.95
CA ILE A 89 4.36 3.00 -23.21
C ILE A 89 3.97 2.80 -21.74
N SER A 90 2.82 2.16 -21.48
CA SER A 90 2.36 1.87 -20.12
C SER A 90 3.37 1.03 -19.33
N TRP A 91 3.98 0.03 -19.97
CA TRP A 91 5.03 -0.79 -19.38
C TRP A 91 6.28 0.02 -19.02
N VAL A 92 6.77 0.88 -19.93
CA VAL A 92 7.93 1.75 -19.66
C VAL A 92 7.64 2.70 -18.50
N VAL A 93 6.46 3.34 -18.49
CA VAL A 93 6.04 4.23 -17.40
C VAL A 93 5.97 3.46 -16.08
N THR A 94 5.43 2.25 -16.08
CA THR A 94 5.33 1.41 -14.88
C THR A 94 6.70 1.02 -14.33
N LEU A 95 7.64 0.63 -15.19
CA LEU A 95 9.00 0.31 -14.75
C LEU A 95 9.71 1.55 -14.18
N TYR A 96 9.52 2.70 -14.82
CA TYR A 96 10.09 3.96 -14.34
C TYR A 96 9.52 4.37 -12.98
N THR A 97 8.21 4.27 -12.78
CA THR A 97 7.59 4.60 -11.48
C THR A 97 7.97 3.60 -10.39
N LEU A 98 8.10 2.30 -10.71
CA LEU A 98 8.61 1.30 -9.78
C LEU A 98 10.05 1.61 -9.35
N TRP A 99 10.91 1.99 -10.30
CA TRP A 99 12.27 2.41 -9.97
C TRP A 99 12.26 3.61 -9.02
N GLN A 100 11.49 4.65 -9.34
CA GLN A 100 11.37 5.85 -8.51
C GLN A 100 10.87 5.53 -7.10
N MET A 101 9.87 4.64 -6.99
CA MET A 101 9.36 4.18 -5.70
C MET A 101 10.43 3.51 -4.83
N VAL A 102 11.26 2.64 -5.43
CA VAL A 102 12.35 1.96 -4.72
C VAL A 102 13.38 2.96 -4.20
N GLU A 103 13.76 3.93 -5.02
CA GLU A 103 14.74 4.96 -4.62
C GLU A 103 14.18 5.88 -3.52
N MET A 104 12.93 6.31 -3.66
CA MET A 104 12.28 7.21 -2.70
C MET A 104 12.00 6.56 -1.34
N HIS A 105 11.87 5.24 -1.32
CA HIS A 105 11.49 4.48 -0.14
C HIS A 105 12.59 4.48 0.96
N GLU A 106 13.86 4.65 0.58
CA GLU A 106 15.01 4.83 1.50
C GLU A 106 15.84 6.09 1.18
N MET A 107 15.20 7.15 0.68
CA MET A 107 15.89 8.39 0.26
C MET A 107 16.66 9.12 1.38
N VAL A 108 16.36 8.83 2.65
CA VAL A 108 17.09 9.35 3.81
C VAL A 108 17.72 8.17 4.57
N PRO A 109 19.05 8.13 4.76
CA PRO A 109 19.70 7.07 5.51
C PRO A 109 19.10 6.91 6.92
N GLY A 110 18.62 5.71 7.23
CA GLY A 110 18.02 5.39 8.53
C GLY A 110 16.53 5.67 8.69
N ARG A 111 15.86 6.23 7.66
CA ARG A 111 14.39 6.36 7.64
C ARG A 111 13.79 5.70 6.41
N ARG A 112 12.84 4.81 6.64
CA ARG A 112 12.11 4.07 5.62
C ARG A 112 10.72 4.68 5.46
N PHE A 113 10.33 5.06 4.24
CA PHE A 113 9.01 5.62 3.95
C PHE A 113 8.10 4.53 3.40
N ASP A 114 7.40 3.81 4.28
CA ASP A 114 6.54 2.68 3.88
C ASP A 114 5.18 3.16 3.32
N ARG A 115 4.82 4.45 3.45
CA ARG A 115 3.52 5.00 3.02
C ARG A 115 3.63 6.21 2.10
N TYR A 116 2.73 6.28 1.11
CA TYR A 116 2.67 7.38 0.15
C TYR A 116 2.50 8.75 0.81
N HIS A 117 1.66 8.87 1.85
CA HIS A 117 1.45 10.16 2.51
C HIS A 117 2.66 10.61 3.30
N GLU A 118 3.44 9.70 3.89
CA GLU A 118 4.69 10.04 4.60
C GLU A 118 5.73 10.57 3.61
N LEU A 119 5.84 9.93 2.44
CA LEU A 119 6.69 10.40 1.36
C LEU A 119 6.23 11.77 0.84
N GLY A 120 4.92 11.96 0.67
CA GLY A 120 4.33 13.25 0.28
C GLY A 120 4.60 14.34 1.31
N GLN A 121 4.50 14.03 2.60
CA GLN A 121 4.80 14.95 3.69
C GLN A 121 6.28 15.31 3.73
N HIS A 122 7.16 14.37 3.42
CA HIS A 122 8.59 14.64 3.31
C HIS A 122 8.92 15.56 2.12
N ALA A 123 8.30 15.33 0.95
CA ALA A 123 8.58 16.09 -0.27
C ALA A 123 7.92 17.48 -0.31
N PHE A 124 6.68 17.60 0.19
CA PHE A 124 5.85 18.81 0.06
C PHE A 124 5.51 19.47 1.40
N GLY A 125 5.95 18.89 2.53
CA GLY A 125 5.67 19.35 3.89
C GLY A 125 4.45 18.68 4.54
N ASP A 126 4.42 18.68 5.88
CA ASP A 126 3.50 17.89 6.72
C ASP A 126 2.01 18.02 6.39
N LYS A 127 1.55 19.22 6.00
CA LYS A 127 0.14 19.47 5.67
C LYS A 127 -0.12 19.32 4.19
N LEU A 128 0.69 19.98 3.36
CA LEU A 128 0.46 20.03 1.92
C LEU A 128 0.63 18.66 1.27
N GLY A 129 1.64 17.90 1.67
CA GLY A 129 1.85 16.52 1.21
C GLY A 129 0.67 15.60 1.51
N LEU A 130 0.10 15.71 2.70
CA LEU A 130 -1.05 14.93 3.11
C LEU A 130 -2.32 15.30 2.30
N TYR A 131 -2.57 16.60 2.11
CA TYR A 131 -3.73 17.08 1.33
C TYR A 131 -3.64 16.77 -0.16
N ILE A 132 -2.45 16.58 -0.72
CA ILE A 132 -2.29 16.22 -2.14
C ILE A 132 -2.40 14.70 -2.32
N VAL A 133 -1.65 13.94 -1.51
CA VAL A 133 -1.49 12.49 -1.74
C VAL A 133 -2.72 11.70 -1.31
N VAL A 134 -3.31 12.02 -0.16
CA VAL A 134 -4.42 11.22 0.39
C VAL A 134 -5.67 11.27 -0.49
N PRO A 135 -6.14 12.43 -1.00
CA PRO A 135 -7.30 12.46 -1.88
C PRO A 135 -7.07 11.66 -3.17
N GLN A 136 -5.88 11.78 -3.78
CA GLN A 136 -5.54 11.03 -4.98
C GLN A 136 -5.55 9.51 -4.71
N GLN A 137 -4.96 9.08 -3.59
CA GLN A 137 -4.96 7.67 -3.19
C GLN A 137 -6.39 7.15 -2.97
N LEU A 138 -7.25 7.93 -2.31
CA LEU A 138 -8.65 7.56 -2.08
C LEU A 138 -9.46 7.49 -3.38
N VAL A 139 -9.29 8.44 -4.30
CA VAL A 139 -9.98 8.42 -5.59
C VAL A 139 -9.61 7.18 -6.39
N VAL A 140 -8.32 6.84 -6.45
CA VAL A 140 -7.85 5.64 -7.14
C VAL A 140 -8.39 4.38 -6.47
N GLU A 141 -8.29 4.26 -5.14
CA GLU A 141 -8.74 3.06 -4.42
C GLU A 141 -10.26 2.82 -4.56
N VAL A 142 -11.06 3.88 -4.36
CA VAL A 142 -12.52 3.79 -4.52
C VAL A 142 -12.90 3.49 -5.96
N GLY A 143 -12.25 4.14 -6.93
CA GLY A 143 -12.50 3.90 -8.34
C GLY A 143 -12.18 2.46 -8.75
N VAL A 144 -11.02 1.94 -8.32
CA VAL A 144 -10.61 0.55 -8.55
C VAL A 144 -11.62 -0.41 -7.92
N ASN A 145 -12.02 -0.20 -6.66
CA ASN A 145 -12.99 -1.06 -6.00
C ASN A 145 -14.33 -1.13 -6.78
N ILE A 146 -14.86 0.01 -7.23
CA ILE A 146 -16.09 0.05 -8.05
C ILE A 146 -15.92 -0.76 -9.34
N VAL A 147 -14.81 -0.58 -10.07
CA VAL A 147 -14.53 -1.32 -11.31
C VAL A 147 -14.46 -2.83 -11.02
N TYR A 148 -13.77 -3.24 -9.96
CA TYR A 148 -13.69 -4.64 -9.56
C TYR A 148 -15.06 -5.24 -9.22
N MET A 149 -15.92 -4.51 -8.50
CA MET A 149 -17.28 -4.97 -8.19
C MET A 149 -18.12 -5.19 -9.46
N VAL A 150 -18.05 -4.25 -10.41
CA VAL A 150 -18.79 -4.34 -11.67
C VAL A 150 -18.26 -5.47 -12.54
N THR A 151 -16.95 -5.55 -12.74
CA THR A 151 -16.32 -6.60 -13.56
C THR A 151 -16.55 -7.99 -12.95
N GLY A 152 -16.41 -8.14 -11.63
CA GLY A 152 -16.71 -9.39 -10.93
C GLY A 152 -18.16 -9.83 -11.16
N GLY A 153 -19.13 -8.94 -10.95
CA GLY A 153 -20.55 -9.22 -11.21
C GLY A 153 -20.86 -9.57 -12.67
N GLN A 154 -20.17 -8.94 -13.64
CA GLN A 154 -20.28 -9.29 -15.06
C GLN A 154 -19.75 -10.69 -15.35
N SER A 155 -18.62 -11.07 -14.76
CA SER A 155 -18.05 -12.41 -14.90
C SER A 155 -18.98 -13.49 -14.33
N LEU A 156 -19.55 -13.26 -13.14
CA LEU A 156 -20.55 -14.16 -12.52
C LEU A 156 -21.80 -14.31 -13.38
N LYS A 157 -22.31 -13.20 -13.93
CA LYS A 157 -23.46 -13.25 -14.85
C LYS A 157 -23.14 -14.06 -16.11
N LYS A 158 -21.98 -13.84 -16.74
CA LYS A 158 -21.58 -14.60 -17.94
C LYS A 158 -21.44 -16.09 -17.64
N PHE A 159 -20.89 -16.45 -16.48
CA PHE A 159 -20.80 -17.83 -16.04
C PHE A 159 -22.20 -18.47 -15.89
N TYR A 160 -23.12 -17.78 -15.22
CA TYR A 160 -24.51 -18.22 -15.07
C TYR A 160 -25.20 -18.45 -16.43
N ASP A 161 -25.08 -17.46 -17.34
CA ASP A 161 -25.67 -17.53 -18.68
C ASP A 161 -25.07 -18.67 -19.52
N THR A 162 -23.82 -19.06 -19.27
CA THR A 162 -23.13 -20.13 -20.00
C THR A 162 -23.49 -21.53 -19.46
N VAL A 163 -23.57 -21.68 -18.14
CA VAL A 163 -23.86 -22.97 -17.49
C VAL A 163 -25.34 -23.33 -17.59
N CYS A 164 -26.23 -22.34 -17.59
CA CYS A 164 -27.66 -22.56 -17.74
C CYS A 164 -28.28 -21.65 -18.82
N PRO A 165 -28.15 -22.03 -20.11
CA PRO A 165 -28.68 -21.23 -21.23
C PRO A 165 -30.21 -21.08 -21.22
N SER A 166 -30.91 -22.04 -20.59
CA SER A 166 -32.38 -22.08 -20.47
C SER A 166 -32.91 -21.47 -19.17
N CYS A 167 -32.04 -20.96 -18.31
CA CYS A 167 -32.45 -20.29 -17.07
C CYS A 167 -33.04 -18.90 -17.32
N THR A 168 -33.78 -18.38 -16.33
CA THR A 168 -34.32 -17.02 -16.38
C THR A 168 -33.20 -15.99 -16.37
N LYS A 169 -33.30 -14.98 -17.24
CA LYS A 169 -32.32 -13.89 -17.28
C LYS A 169 -32.45 -13.02 -16.03
N ILE A 170 -31.44 -13.08 -15.18
CA ILE A 170 -31.35 -12.26 -13.97
C ILE A 170 -30.60 -10.95 -14.30
N LYS A 171 -31.02 -9.84 -13.68
CA LYS A 171 -30.35 -8.53 -13.86
C LYS A 171 -28.94 -8.56 -13.30
N GLN A 172 -28.00 -7.90 -13.99
CA GLN A 172 -26.59 -7.83 -13.58
C GLN A 172 -26.40 -7.28 -12.15
N THR A 173 -27.25 -6.35 -11.72
CA THR A 173 -27.22 -5.76 -10.37
C THR A 173 -27.22 -6.81 -9.28
N TYR A 174 -27.99 -7.91 -9.44
CA TYR A 174 -28.02 -8.98 -8.43
C TYR A 174 -26.68 -9.73 -8.35
N PHE A 175 -26.02 -9.98 -9.47
CA PHE A 175 -24.69 -10.62 -9.49
C PHE A 175 -23.62 -9.71 -8.87
N ILE A 176 -23.71 -8.40 -9.07
CA ILE A 176 -22.83 -7.43 -8.39
C ILE A 176 -23.05 -7.51 -6.87
N MET A 177 -24.31 -7.54 -6.41
CA MET A 177 -24.62 -7.65 -4.97
C MET A 177 -24.13 -8.96 -4.36
N ILE A 178 -24.22 -10.07 -5.09
CA ILE A 178 -23.67 -11.37 -4.66
C ILE A 178 -22.14 -11.32 -4.55
N PHE A 179 -21.46 -10.70 -5.51
CA PHE A 179 -20.01 -10.54 -5.46
C PHE A 179 -19.57 -9.63 -4.31
N ALA A 180 -20.32 -8.54 -4.08
CA ALA A 180 -20.08 -7.60 -3.00
C ALA A 180 -20.31 -8.22 -1.62
N SER A 181 -21.32 -9.07 -1.44
CA SER A 181 -21.55 -9.74 -0.16
C SER A 181 -20.41 -10.70 0.21
N ALA A 182 -19.85 -11.41 -0.77
CA ALA A 182 -18.66 -12.23 -0.56
C ALA A 182 -17.45 -11.38 -0.11
N HIS A 183 -17.21 -10.23 -0.77
CA HIS A 183 -16.13 -9.30 -0.38
C HIS A 183 -16.35 -8.69 1.00
N PHE A 184 -17.60 -8.37 1.35
CA PHE A 184 -17.95 -7.88 2.67
C PHE A 184 -17.64 -8.90 3.76
N VAL A 185 -17.90 -10.19 3.54
CA VAL A 185 -17.51 -11.23 4.51
C VAL A 185 -15.99 -11.34 4.60
N LEU A 186 -15.28 -11.30 3.47
CA LEU A 186 -13.81 -11.36 3.45
C LEU A 186 -13.16 -10.15 4.12
N SER A 187 -13.77 -8.96 4.07
CA SER A 187 -13.21 -7.75 4.71
C SER A 187 -13.22 -7.80 6.24
N HIS A 188 -13.97 -8.73 6.84
CA HIS A 188 -13.96 -8.96 8.29
C HIS A 188 -12.82 -9.90 8.72
N LEU A 189 -12.05 -10.48 7.80
CA LEU A 189 -10.89 -11.31 8.14
C LEU A 189 -9.74 -10.40 8.60
N PRO A 190 -9.27 -10.53 9.86
CA PRO A 190 -8.38 -9.55 10.48
C PRO A 190 -6.90 -9.67 10.06
N ASN A 191 -6.51 -10.64 9.23
CA ASN A 191 -5.11 -10.95 8.95
C ASN A 191 -4.86 -11.41 7.50
N PHE A 192 -3.78 -10.93 6.88
CA PHE A 192 -3.27 -11.37 5.57
C PHE A 192 -3.01 -12.89 5.51
N ASN A 193 -2.65 -13.52 6.63
CA ASN A 193 -2.49 -14.98 6.72
C ASN A 193 -3.81 -15.75 6.51
N SER A 194 -4.98 -15.15 6.75
CA SER A 194 -6.26 -15.77 6.41
C SER A 194 -6.59 -15.62 4.93
N ILE A 195 -6.15 -14.53 4.31
CA ILE A 195 -6.33 -14.25 2.88
C ILE A 195 -5.38 -15.11 2.03
N SER A 196 -4.19 -15.46 2.53
CA SER A 196 -3.27 -16.36 1.84
C SER A 196 -3.86 -17.76 1.65
N ALA A 197 -4.66 -18.25 2.60
CA ALA A 197 -5.40 -19.52 2.46
C ALA A 197 -6.47 -19.44 1.35
N VAL A 198 -7.21 -18.33 1.27
CA VAL A 198 -8.19 -18.08 0.18
C VAL A 198 -7.47 -17.97 -1.17
N SER A 199 -6.33 -17.27 -1.22
CA SER A 199 -5.50 -17.15 -2.42
C SER A 199 -4.94 -18.49 -2.88
N LEU A 200 -4.51 -19.34 -1.94
CA LEU A 200 -4.06 -20.71 -2.22
C LEU A 200 -5.20 -21.55 -2.82
N ALA A 201 -6.40 -21.49 -2.24
CA ALA A 201 -7.56 -22.19 -2.76
C ALA A 201 -7.92 -21.70 -4.18
N ALA A 202 -7.91 -20.39 -4.41
CA ALA A 202 -8.14 -19.81 -5.74
C ALA A 202 -7.07 -20.25 -6.75
N ALA A 203 -5.79 -20.25 -6.38
CA ALA A 203 -4.69 -20.70 -7.23
C ALA A 203 -4.85 -22.18 -7.62
N VAL A 204 -5.25 -23.05 -6.68
CA VAL A 204 -5.53 -24.47 -6.97
C VAL A 204 -6.72 -24.63 -7.92
N MET A 205 -7.79 -23.84 -7.75
CA MET A 205 -8.94 -23.87 -8.65
C MET A 205 -8.60 -23.40 -10.08
N SER A 206 -7.62 -22.51 -10.23
CA SER A 206 -7.14 -22.03 -11.54
C SER A 206 -6.17 -22.98 -12.25
N LEU A 207 -5.69 -24.05 -11.61
CA LEU A 207 -4.79 -25.06 -12.19
C LEU A 207 -5.52 -26.22 -12.89
N ARG A 208 -6.75 -26.00 -13.36
CA ARG A 208 -7.49 -26.96 -14.18
C ARG A 208 -8.03 -26.34 -15.46
#